data_AF-A0A9E4CI08-F1
#
_entry.id   AF-A0A9E4CI08-F1
#
_cell.length_a   1.000
_cell.length_b   1.000
_cell.length_c   1.000
_cell.angle_alpha   90.00
_cell.angle_beta   90.00
_cell.angle_gamma   90.00
#
_symmetry.space_group_name_H-M   'P 1'
#
loop_
_entity.id
_entity.type
_entity.pdbx_description
1 polymer ?
#
loop_
_entity_poly.entity_id
_entity_poly.type
_entity_poly.pdbx_seq_one_letter_code
_entity_poly.pdbx_strand_id
1 'polypeptide(L)'
;PGQKLECTRPLLNIVSREAADEKFFPTLVKAIEQELPLFRYRHASYFNYPENFRRCVRQLRLAILARDVEKLNEHIQIGLKHFRQQLMSFELYHTTCREPFDLSWFSRLPTVIQAAALDIFVYADIHQLNPLDDYLEHLDSFRELDEPRNGPLLRDLLTTTLVLRGELDEAAAILEKDLDVSYAWVRKGWIALLRGEYTTAAKHYEKGRALLKTSTRKRKNIPYFYHFSGLFYPLALFRLRDVAAVPEVLQIVNQTEKDGNEYLEGYLSLKALAFARQNKMVEARALLAGVPGHHPIAPSYLVSSLATYWISPQSLKDRTSQLTALYEKARKNGYRWIAAELAGLLAAIPHQPAEYRRYHEETMAALSANSLTTLIRPEEEWERCLKALTLLGGKEKRAKPAEKETRLIWEVNFDNSNYYFQPKEQRRTKSGGWTSGRQVALKRLKSGELACMTPQDRSIAETIRVEYYYYGRENLYFDTEKTLLAMVGHPLLFSAWSPNTPVELVKESPQLLVERSGQGYEIKFSVPIQESGVRIVKVG
;
A
#
# COMPACT_ATOMS: atom_id res chain seq x y z
N PRO A 1 -14.32 -16.84 51.25
CA PRO A 1 -14.26 -16.94 49.77
C PRO A 1 -12.95 -17.62 49.34
N GLY A 2 -12.93 -18.96 49.38
CA GLY A 2 -11.77 -19.73 48.97
C GLY A 2 -11.51 -19.55 47.48
N GLN A 3 -10.31 -19.09 47.13
CA GLN A 3 -9.80 -19.20 45.77
C GLN A 3 -9.90 -20.68 45.39
N LYS A 4 -10.78 -21.02 44.44
CA LYS A 4 -10.81 -22.37 43.89
C LYS A 4 -9.44 -22.58 43.24
N LEU A 5 -8.64 -23.47 43.80
CA LEU A 5 -7.41 -23.93 43.18
C LEU A 5 -7.83 -24.63 41.88
N GLU A 6 -7.54 -24.01 40.75
CA GLU A 6 -7.74 -24.58 39.42
C GLU A 6 -6.37 -24.94 38.84
N CYS A 7 -6.24 -26.13 38.26
CA CYS A 7 -5.03 -26.51 37.53
C CYS A 7 -4.79 -25.52 36.38
N THR A 8 -3.52 -25.19 36.12
CA THR A 8 -3.16 -24.41 34.94
C THR A 8 -3.60 -25.14 33.68
N ARG A 9 -3.94 -24.38 32.62
CA ARG A 9 -4.44 -24.96 31.36
C ARG A 9 -3.47 -25.99 30.76
N PRO A 10 -2.13 -25.76 30.71
CA PRO A 10 -1.20 -26.75 30.19
C PRO A 10 -1.27 -28.08 30.92
N LEU A 11 -1.27 -28.07 32.26
CA LEU A 11 -1.38 -29.29 33.07
C LEU A 11 -2.72 -29.99 32.84
N LEU A 12 -3.81 -29.22 32.79
CA LEU A 12 -5.13 -29.77 32.53
C LEU A 12 -5.20 -30.46 31.17
N ASN A 13 -4.59 -29.90 30.13
CA ASN A 13 -4.56 -30.50 28.80
C ASN A 13 -3.71 -31.76 28.75
N ILE A 14 -2.53 -31.78 29.38
CA ILE A 14 -1.68 -32.98 29.47
C ILE A 14 -2.48 -34.14 30.10
N VAL A 15 -3.02 -33.92 31.30
CA VAL A 15 -3.79 -34.95 32.03
C VAL A 15 -5.05 -35.36 31.27
N SER A 16 -5.74 -34.43 30.61
CA SER A 16 -6.95 -34.76 29.84
C SER A 16 -6.65 -35.59 28.61
N ARG A 17 -5.49 -35.37 27.96
CA ARG A 17 -5.05 -36.13 26.78
C ARG A 17 -4.59 -37.53 27.17
N GLU A 18 -3.82 -37.65 28.25
CA GLU A 18 -3.45 -38.94 28.83
C GLU A 18 -4.70 -39.75 29.21
N ALA A 19 -5.64 -39.13 29.94
CA ALA A 19 -6.90 -39.78 30.30
C ALA A 19 -7.72 -40.19 29.06
N ALA A 20 -7.60 -39.48 27.93
CA ALA A 20 -8.32 -39.81 26.70
C ALA A 20 -7.78 -41.06 25.99
N ASP A 21 -6.53 -41.44 26.24
CA ASP A 21 -5.92 -42.65 25.70
C ASP A 21 -6.21 -43.89 26.59
N GLU A 22 -6.81 -43.69 27.77
CA GLU A 22 -7.14 -44.76 28.70
C GLU A 22 -8.49 -45.44 28.40
N LYS A 23 -8.58 -46.75 28.68
CA LYS A 23 -9.81 -47.54 28.44
C LYS A 23 -11.02 -47.06 29.24
N PHE A 24 -10.81 -46.37 30.36
CA PHE A 24 -11.88 -45.85 31.20
C PHE A 24 -12.41 -44.49 30.76
N PHE A 25 -11.82 -43.85 29.73
CA PHE A 25 -12.23 -42.53 29.26
C PHE A 25 -13.73 -42.41 28.93
N PRO A 26 -14.36 -43.37 28.20
CA PRO A 26 -15.79 -43.29 27.90
C PRO A 26 -16.66 -43.29 29.16
N THR A 27 -16.23 -44.01 30.20
CA THR A 27 -16.92 -44.03 31.50
C THR A 27 -16.84 -42.66 32.19
N LEU A 28 -15.69 -41.99 32.13
CA LEU A 28 -15.54 -40.62 32.65
C LEU A 28 -16.41 -39.63 31.90
N VAL A 29 -16.43 -39.68 30.56
CA VAL A 29 -17.28 -38.82 29.74
C VAL A 29 -18.75 -38.99 30.14
N LYS A 30 -19.21 -40.24 30.24
CA LYS A 30 -20.60 -40.55 30.65
C LYS A 30 -20.93 -40.01 32.04
N ALA A 31 -20.03 -40.19 33.02
CA ALA A 31 -20.22 -39.65 34.37
C ALA A 31 -20.30 -38.11 34.37
N ILE A 32 -19.43 -37.44 33.61
CA ILE A 32 -19.46 -35.98 33.44
C ILE A 32 -20.77 -35.51 32.80
N GLU A 33 -21.26 -36.22 31.79
CA GLU A 33 -22.52 -35.89 31.11
C GLU A 33 -23.74 -36.11 32.02
N GLN A 34 -23.71 -37.11 32.90
CA GLN A 34 -24.76 -37.39 33.88
C GLN A 34 -24.82 -36.34 35.00
N GLU A 35 -23.68 -36.05 35.64
CA GLU A 35 -23.60 -35.11 36.76
C GLU A 35 -23.78 -33.65 36.31
N LEU A 36 -23.34 -33.36 35.09
CA LEU A 36 -23.22 -32.00 34.60
C LEU A 36 -23.74 -31.90 33.16
N PRO A 37 -25.03 -32.20 32.89
CA PRO A 37 -25.55 -32.30 31.53
C PRO A 37 -25.48 -30.97 30.77
N LEU A 38 -25.43 -31.06 29.43
CA LEU A 38 -25.46 -29.89 28.56
C LEU A 38 -26.82 -29.18 28.64
N PHE A 39 -27.90 -29.95 28.68
CA PHE A 39 -29.27 -29.48 28.82
C PHE A 39 -29.81 -29.90 30.18
N ARG A 40 -30.38 -28.96 30.94
CA ARG A 40 -31.23 -29.31 32.09
C ARG A 40 -32.68 -29.27 31.65
N TYR A 41 -33.41 -30.34 31.95
CA TYR A 41 -34.85 -30.35 31.75
C TYR A 41 -35.48 -29.34 32.71
N ARG A 42 -36.01 -28.23 32.19
CA ARG A 42 -36.91 -27.35 32.94
C ARG A 42 -38.32 -27.67 32.50
N HIS A 43 -39.13 -28.16 33.43
CA HIS A 43 -40.50 -28.68 33.25
C HIS A 43 -41.52 -27.74 32.55
N ALA A 44 -41.13 -26.58 32.02
CA ALA A 44 -42.05 -25.54 31.52
C ALA A 44 -41.74 -25.00 30.12
N SER A 45 -40.74 -25.49 29.39
CA SER A 45 -40.49 -25.04 28.01
C SER A 45 -40.23 -26.18 27.04
N TYR A 46 -40.97 -26.21 25.92
CA TYR A 46 -40.78 -27.12 24.77
C TYR A 46 -39.42 -26.99 24.06
N PHE A 47 -38.52 -26.13 24.56
CA PHE A 47 -37.20 -25.87 23.99
C PHE A 47 -36.12 -26.22 25.02
N ASN A 48 -35.31 -27.24 24.72
CA ASN A 48 -34.09 -27.55 25.47
C ASN A 48 -33.02 -26.50 25.14
N TYR A 49 -32.76 -25.59 26.08
CA TYR A 49 -31.65 -24.63 25.99
C TYR A 49 -30.41 -25.18 26.70
N PRO A 50 -29.21 -25.04 26.10
CA PRO A 50 -27.98 -25.43 26.79
C PRO A 50 -27.74 -24.55 28.01
N GLU A 51 -27.29 -25.13 29.11
CA GLU A 51 -27.24 -24.48 30.42
C GLU A 51 -26.37 -23.20 30.43
N ASN A 52 -25.20 -23.26 29.79
CA ASN A 52 -24.30 -22.13 29.60
C ASN A 52 -23.20 -22.46 28.58
N PHE A 53 -22.48 -21.42 28.14
CA PHE A 53 -21.39 -21.56 27.19
C PHE A 53 -20.26 -22.48 27.67
N ARG A 54 -19.93 -22.47 28.97
CA ARG A 54 -18.88 -23.34 29.53
C ARG A 54 -19.21 -24.83 29.37
N ARG A 55 -20.49 -25.22 29.47
CA ARG A 55 -20.94 -26.60 29.20
C ARG A 55 -20.77 -26.96 27.73
N CYS A 56 -21.11 -26.05 26.82
CA CYS A 56 -20.93 -26.24 25.38
C CYS A 56 -19.43 -26.43 25.05
N VAL A 57 -18.55 -25.55 25.54
CA VAL A 57 -17.10 -25.68 25.39
C VAL A 57 -16.57 -27.01 25.93
N ARG A 58 -17.05 -27.46 27.10
CA ARG A 58 -16.66 -28.76 27.64
C ARG A 58 -17.01 -29.89 26.67
N GLN A 59 -18.21 -29.90 26.10
CA GLN A 59 -18.60 -30.96 25.17
C GLN A 59 -17.78 -30.94 23.87
N LEU A 60 -17.45 -29.76 23.36
CA LEU A 60 -16.53 -29.62 22.23
C LEU A 60 -15.16 -30.23 22.55
N ARG A 61 -14.61 -29.95 23.73
CA ARG A 61 -13.32 -30.50 24.18
C ARG A 61 -13.38 -32.02 24.35
N LEU A 62 -14.44 -32.55 24.96
CA LEU A 62 -14.62 -33.99 25.13
C LEU A 62 -14.74 -34.70 23.79
N ALA A 63 -15.44 -34.12 22.80
CA ALA A 63 -15.53 -34.69 21.46
C ALA A 63 -14.17 -34.75 20.75
N ILE A 64 -13.34 -33.69 20.87
CA ILE A 64 -11.97 -33.70 20.34
C ILE A 64 -11.12 -34.79 21.01
N LEU A 65 -11.16 -34.87 22.34
CA LEU A 65 -10.41 -35.87 23.11
C LEU A 65 -10.86 -37.30 22.76
N ALA A 66 -12.17 -37.51 22.59
CA ALA A 66 -12.76 -38.78 22.18
C ALA A 66 -12.53 -39.11 20.69
N ARG A 67 -11.97 -38.18 19.91
CA ARG A 67 -11.80 -38.30 18.45
C ARG A 67 -13.13 -38.51 17.70
N ASP A 68 -14.23 -38.01 18.28
CA ASP A 68 -15.61 -38.18 17.80
C ASP A 68 -16.02 -36.96 16.95
N VAL A 69 -15.90 -37.10 15.64
CA VAL A 69 -16.15 -36.02 14.67
C VAL A 69 -17.63 -35.69 14.58
N GLU A 70 -18.51 -36.69 14.68
CA GLU A 70 -19.95 -36.49 14.66
C GLU A 70 -20.42 -35.64 15.84
N LYS A 71 -20.02 -36.01 17.07
CA LYS A 71 -20.35 -35.21 18.27
C LYS A 71 -19.73 -33.83 18.24
N LEU A 72 -18.50 -33.69 17.73
CA LEU A 72 -17.87 -32.39 17.59
C LEU A 72 -18.74 -31.47 16.71
N ASN A 73 -19.18 -31.96 15.55
CA ASN A 73 -20.04 -31.20 14.65
C ASN A 73 -21.39 -30.87 15.29
N GLU A 74 -22.03 -31.82 15.98
CA GLU A 74 -23.28 -31.59 16.70
C GLU A 74 -23.14 -30.43 17.72
N HIS A 75 -22.09 -30.48 18.54
CA HIS A 75 -21.85 -29.47 19.57
C HIS A 75 -21.45 -28.11 18.98
N ILE A 76 -20.76 -28.08 17.83
CA ILE A 76 -20.51 -26.84 17.08
C ILE A 76 -21.84 -26.22 16.65
N GLN A 77 -22.78 -27.01 16.10
CA GLN A 77 -24.10 -26.50 15.69
C GLN A 77 -24.89 -25.95 16.88
N ILE A 78 -24.85 -26.63 18.03
CA ILE A 78 -25.48 -26.15 19.27
C ILE A 78 -24.86 -24.80 19.69
N GLY A 79 -23.52 -24.71 19.68
CA GLY A 79 -22.82 -23.48 20.03
C GLY A 79 -23.12 -22.33 19.07
N LEU A 80 -23.16 -22.58 17.76
CA LEU A 80 -23.55 -21.57 16.76
C LEU A 80 -24.99 -21.10 16.91
N LYS A 81 -25.90 -21.98 17.35
CA LYS A 81 -27.31 -21.66 17.56
C LYS A 81 -27.55 -20.83 18.81
N HIS A 82 -26.89 -21.16 19.92
CA HIS A 82 -27.19 -20.59 21.23
C HIS A 82 -26.16 -19.59 21.75
N PHE A 83 -24.90 -19.68 21.30
CA PHE A 83 -23.76 -18.92 21.82
C PHE A 83 -22.88 -18.38 20.70
N ARG A 84 -23.47 -17.98 19.56
CA ARG A 84 -22.75 -17.63 18.33
C ARG A 84 -21.56 -16.70 18.56
N GLN A 85 -21.76 -15.55 19.20
CA GLN A 85 -20.70 -14.56 19.41
C GLN A 85 -19.56 -15.13 20.27
N GLN A 86 -19.91 -15.84 21.36
CA GLN A 86 -18.94 -16.43 22.28
C GLN A 86 -18.15 -17.56 21.63
N LEU A 87 -18.80 -18.39 20.80
CA LEU A 87 -18.13 -19.46 20.07
C LEU A 87 -17.18 -18.89 19.01
N MET A 88 -17.61 -17.86 18.27
CA MET A 88 -16.76 -17.20 17.27
C MET A 88 -15.53 -16.53 17.88
N SER A 89 -15.60 -16.08 19.15
CA SER A 89 -14.47 -15.51 19.87
C SER A 89 -13.65 -16.53 20.65
N PHE A 90 -14.05 -17.81 20.70
CA PHE A 90 -13.41 -18.82 21.54
C PHE A 90 -12.42 -19.67 20.74
N GLU A 91 -11.17 -19.68 21.18
CA GLU A 91 -10.07 -20.39 20.53
C GLU A 91 -10.07 -21.90 20.90
N LEU A 92 -11.09 -22.63 20.44
CA LEU A 92 -11.30 -24.04 20.79
C LEU A 92 -10.05 -24.90 20.52
N TYR A 93 -9.52 -24.82 19.31
CA TYR A 93 -8.38 -25.64 18.90
C TYR A 93 -7.09 -25.20 19.62
N HIS A 94 -6.87 -23.90 19.82
CA HIS A 94 -5.72 -23.39 20.55
C HIS A 94 -5.71 -23.94 21.98
N THR A 95 -6.83 -23.74 22.69
CA THR A 95 -6.96 -24.12 24.11
C THR A 95 -7.01 -25.63 24.35
N THR A 96 -7.23 -26.46 23.32
CA THR A 96 -7.37 -27.92 23.47
C THR A 96 -6.20 -28.67 22.85
N CYS A 97 -5.76 -28.29 21.66
CA CYS A 97 -4.76 -29.01 20.88
C CYS A 97 -3.36 -28.38 20.93
N ARG A 98 -3.23 -27.10 21.29
CA ARG A 98 -1.96 -26.35 21.20
C ARG A 98 -1.26 -26.03 22.52
N GLU A 99 -1.94 -26.14 23.67
CA GLU A 99 -1.35 -25.74 24.96
C GLU A 99 -1.11 -26.93 25.91
N PRO A 100 0.10 -27.50 26.02
CA PRO A 100 1.23 -27.36 25.08
C PRO A 100 0.96 -28.15 23.79
N PHE A 101 1.74 -27.88 22.74
CA PHE A 101 1.62 -28.61 21.48
C PHE A 101 2.38 -29.93 21.61
N ASP A 102 1.71 -31.03 21.31
CA ASP A 102 2.29 -32.38 21.32
C ASP A 102 1.94 -33.04 19.99
N LEU A 103 2.93 -33.09 19.10
CA LEU A 103 2.77 -33.62 17.76
C LEU A 103 2.40 -35.12 17.77
N SER A 104 2.93 -35.88 18.73
CA SER A 104 2.67 -37.31 18.84
C SER A 104 1.20 -37.58 19.15
N TRP A 105 0.59 -36.79 20.03
CA TRP A 105 -0.84 -36.86 20.33
C TRP A 105 -1.68 -36.28 19.20
N PHE A 106 -1.28 -35.12 18.68
CA PHE A 106 -2.03 -34.39 17.65
C PHE A 106 -2.20 -35.19 16.35
N SER A 107 -1.14 -35.89 15.92
CA SER A 107 -1.16 -36.72 14.71
C SER A 107 -2.14 -37.90 14.78
N ARG A 108 -2.58 -38.30 15.98
CA ARG A 108 -3.60 -39.35 16.19
C ARG A 108 -5.04 -38.87 16.06
N LEU A 109 -5.27 -37.56 15.96
CA LEU A 109 -6.61 -37.02 15.77
C LEU A 109 -7.14 -37.32 14.36
N PRO A 110 -8.46 -37.34 14.14
CA PRO A 110 -9.03 -37.40 12.79
C PRO A 110 -8.52 -36.25 11.89
N THR A 111 -8.22 -36.53 10.62
CA THR A 111 -7.63 -35.56 9.67
C THR A 111 -8.42 -34.26 9.58
N VAL A 112 -9.75 -34.29 9.67
CA VAL A 112 -10.60 -33.09 9.66
C VAL A 112 -10.36 -32.17 10.86
N ILE A 113 -10.07 -32.74 12.04
CA ILE A 113 -9.72 -31.98 13.25
C ILE A 113 -8.31 -31.42 13.10
N GLN A 114 -7.39 -32.23 12.59
CA GLN A 114 -6.01 -31.79 12.34
C GLN A 114 -5.98 -30.62 11.35
N ALA A 115 -6.69 -30.72 10.23
CA ALA A 115 -6.76 -29.67 9.21
C ALA A 115 -7.37 -28.37 9.76
N ALA A 116 -8.47 -28.44 10.49
CA ALA A 116 -9.10 -27.27 11.10
C ALA A 116 -8.20 -26.60 12.15
N ALA A 117 -7.47 -27.38 12.95
CA ALA A 117 -6.55 -26.87 13.96
C ALA A 117 -5.28 -26.27 13.33
N LEU A 118 -4.66 -26.97 12.36
CA LEU A 118 -3.46 -26.50 11.67
C LEU A 118 -3.71 -25.22 10.88
N ASP A 119 -4.87 -25.06 10.24
CA ASP A 119 -5.25 -23.82 9.56
C ASP A 119 -5.14 -22.63 10.53
N ILE A 120 -5.69 -22.76 11.74
CA ILE A 120 -5.62 -21.72 12.76
C ILE A 120 -4.18 -21.53 13.26
N PHE A 121 -3.46 -22.61 13.56
CA PHE A 121 -2.14 -22.51 14.21
C PHE A 121 -1.10 -21.89 13.28
N VAL A 122 -1.04 -22.39 12.05
CA VAL A 122 -0.08 -21.93 11.04
C VAL A 122 -0.28 -20.46 10.74
N TYR A 123 -1.52 -19.99 10.51
CA TYR A 123 -1.75 -18.57 10.26
C TYR A 123 -1.50 -17.68 11.48
N ALA A 124 -1.89 -18.11 12.68
CA ALA A 124 -1.59 -17.37 13.91
C ALA A 124 -0.07 -17.20 14.10
N ASP A 125 0.72 -18.23 13.78
CA ASP A 125 2.17 -18.14 13.84
C ASP A 125 2.78 -17.32 12.73
N ILE A 126 2.25 -17.38 11.50
CA ILE A 126 2.66 -16.49 10.41
C ILE A 126 2.40 -15.02 10.77
N HIS A 127 1.25 -14.70 11.38
CA HIS A 127 0.93 -13.32 11.77
C HIS A 127 1.96 -12.73 12.72
N GLN A 128 2.50 -13.57 13.61
CA GLN A 128 3.48 -13.18 14.61
C GLN A 128 4.92 -13.54 14.22
N LEU A 129 5.15 -14.24 13.11
CA LEU A 129 6.44 -14.83 12.72
C LEU A 129 7.02 -15.78 13.78
N ASN A 130 6.18 -16.60 14.44
CA ASN A 130 6.63 -17.64 15.37
C ASN A 130 7.20 -18.86 14.59
N PRO A 131 8.00 -19.75 15.20
CA PRO A 131 8.51 -20.93 14.50
C PRO A 131 7.39 -21.79 13.88
N LEU A 132 7.61 -22.29 12.66
CA LEU A 132 6.70 -23.21 11.96
C LEU A 132 7.24 -24.65 11.90
N ASP A 133 8.45 -24.89 12.42
CA ASP A 133 9.16 -26.18 12.30
C ASP A 133 8.36 -27.30 12.99
N ASP A 134 7.62 -26.99 14.06
CA ASP A 134 6.75 -27.93 14.79
C ASP A 134 5.64 -28.54 13.92
N TYR A 135 5.27 -27.87 12.81
CA TYR A 135 4.20 -28.30 11.91
C TYR A 135 4.73 -28.84 10.58
N LEU A 136 5.96 -28.49 10.20
CA LEU A 136 6.44 -28.67 8.83
C LEU A 136 6.50 -30.14 8.42
N GLU A 137 7.16 -30.97 9.22
CA GLU A 137 7.27 -32.42 8.97
C GLU A 137 5.87 -33.09 8.94
N HIS A 138 4.99 -32.63 9.82
CA HIS A 138 3.63 -33.16 9.90
C HIS A 138 2.76 -32.75 8.70
N LEU A 139 2.87 -31.50 8.26
CA LEU A 139 2.22 -31.02 7.03
C LEU A 139 2.75 -31.76 5.80
N ASP A 140 4.06 -32.03 5.76
CA ASP A 140 4.69 -32.77 4.69
C ASP A 140 4.19 -34.22 4.58
N SER A 141 3.86 -34.85 5.72
CA SER A 141 3.26 -36.18 5.73
C SER A 141 1.91 -36.27 4.97
N PHE A 142 1.24 -35.13 4.75
CA PHE A 142 -0.01 -35.04 3.97
C PHE A 142 0.19 -34.66 2.51
N ARG A 143 1.43 -34.52 2.02
CA ARG A 143 1.75 -34.13 0.64
C ARG A 143 1.05 -34.99 -0.41
N GLU A 144 0.93 -36.28 -0.14
CA GLU A 144 0.31 -37.29 -1.01
C GLU A 144 -1.14 -37.64 -0.61
N LEU A 145 -1.77 -36.87 0.27
CA LEU A 145 -3.14 -37.16 0.73
C LEU A 145 -4.19 -36.82 -0.34
N ASP A 146 -4.69 -37.82 -1.06
CA ASP A 146 -5.71 -37.64 -2.12
C ASP A 146 -7.14 -37.40 -1.61
N GLU A 147 -7.34 -37.22 -0.30
CA GLU A 147 -8.64 -36.96 0.31
C GLU A 147 -9.18 -35.57 -0.10
N PRO A 148 -10.29 -35.46 -0.86
CA PRO A 148 -10.68 -34.20 -1.50
C PRO A 148 -11.08 -33.07 -0.56
N ARG A 149 -11.51 -33.39 0.68
CA ARG A 149 -12.03 -32.38 1.60
C ARG A 149 -10.92 -31.61 2.32
N ASN A 150 -9.88 -32.30 2.78
CA ASN A 150 -8.83 -31.72 3.62
C ASN A 150 -7.43 -31.79 3.01
N GLY A 151 -7.15 -32.75 2.12
CA GLY A 151 -5.85 -32.88 1.46
C GLY A 151 -5.40 -31.58 0.77
N PRO A 152 -6.27 -30.97 -0.05
CA PRO A 152 -5.97 -29.69 -0.70
C PRO A 152 -5.68 -28.55 0.32
N LEU A 153 -6.41 -28.47 1.44
CA LEU A 153 -6.17 -27.46 2.49
C LEU A 153 -4.81 -27.67 3.18
N LEU A 154 -4.46 -28.91 3.52
CA LEU A 154 -3.18 -29.24 4.16
C LEU A 154 -2.00 -28.94 3.24
N ARG A 155 -2.13 -29.20 1.93
CA ARG A 155 -1.15 -28.79 0.92
C ARG A 155 -1.07 -27.27 0.76
N ASP A 156 -2.16 -26.51 0.90
CA ASP A 156 -2.10 -25.04 0.93
C ASP A 156 -1.26 -24.55 2.12
N LEU A 157 -1.44 -25.13 3.31
CA LEU A 157 -0.66 -24.77 4.50
C LEU A 157 0.83 -25.11 4.32
N LEU A 158 1.14 -26.29 3.78
CA LEU A 158 2.51 -26.70 3.45
C LEU A 158 3.15 -25.73 2.45
N THR A 159 2.50 -25.50 1.31
CA THR A 159 3.02 -24.63 0.25
C THR A 159 3.16 -23.18 0.70
N THR A 160 2.27 -22.69 1.58
CA THR A 160 2.42 -21.38 2.23
C THR A 160 3.70 -21.30 3.03
N THR A 161 3.96 -22.29 3.87
CA THR A 161 5.18 -22.36 4.70
C THR A 161 6.43 -22.44 3.83
N LEU A 162 6.43 -23.27 2.79
CA LEU A 162 7.53 -23.40 1.83
C LEU A 162 7.83 -22.07 1.12
N VAL A 163 6.81 -21.36 0.62
CA VAL A 163 7.01 -20.04 -0.02
C VAL A 163 7.62 -19.03 0.96
N LEU A 164 7.18 -19.01 2.21
CA LEU A 164 7.73 -18.13 3.25
C LEU A 164 9.19 -18.44 3.59
N ARG A 165 9.59 -19.71 3.51
CA ARG A 165 10.98 -20.20 3.64
C ARG A 165 11.80 -20.00 2.37
N GLY A 166 11.17 -19.60 1.26
CA GLY A 166 11.81 -19.38 -0.03
C GLY A 166 12.00 -20.65 -0.86
N GLU A 167 11.34 -21.75 -0.52
CA GLU A 167 11.36 -23.04 -1.21
C GLU A 167 10.34 -23.03 -2.37
N LEU A 168 10.54 -22.10 -3.32
CA LEU A 168 9.53 -21.74 -4.33
C LEU A 168 9.22 -22.86 -5.34
N ASP A 169 10.25 -23.57 -5.80
CA ASP A 169 10.10 -24.63 -6.82
C ASP A 169 9.32 -25.82 -6.27
N GLU A 170 9.62 -26.19 -5.02
CA GLU A 170 8.92 -27.26 -4.33
C GLU A 170 7.47 -26.90 -4.06
N ALA A 171 7.21 -25.68 -3.57
CA ALA A 171 5.85 -25.19 -3.42
C ALA A 171 5.08 -25.23 -4.76
N ALA A 172 5.70 -24.79 -5.85
CA ALA A 172 5.09 -24.81 -7.18
C ALA A 172 4.73 -26.22 -7.64
N ALA A 173 5.58 -27.22 -7.38
CA ALA A 173 5.34 -28.61 -7.75
C ALA A 173 4.15 -29.22 -7.01
N ILE A 174 4.02 -28.97 -5.70
CA ILE A 174 2.89 -29.48 -4.90
C ILE A 174 1.55 -28.90 -5.39
N LEU A 175 1.53 -27.61 -5.76
CA LEU A 175 0.34 -26.91 -6.22
C LEU A 175 -0.27 -27.48 -7.52
N GLU A 176 0.47 -28.30 -8.28
CA GLU A 176 -0.06 -28.97 -9.48
C GLU A 176 -1.16 -30.00 -9.17
N LYS A 177 -1.27 -30.46 -7.92
CA LYS A 177 -2.31 -31.42 -7.51
C LYS A 177 -3.68 -30.79 -7.31
N ASP A 178 -3.72 -29.48 -7.05
CA ASP A 178 -4.89 -28.78 -6.53
C ASP A 178 -5.38 -27.68 -7.50
N LEU A 179 -5.29 -27.92 -8.81
CA LEU A 179 -5.61 -26.90 -9.82
C LEU A 179 -7.11 -26.57 -9.94
N ASP A 180 -7.98 -27.31 -9.25
CA ASP A 180 -9.43 -27.10 -9.18
C ASP A 180 -9.85 -26.17 -8.02
N VAL A 181 -8.95 -25.88 -7.07
CA VAL A 181 -9.22 -25.02 -5.91
C VAL A 181 -8.61 -23.62 -6.07
N SER A 182 -9.29 -22.63 -5.49
CA SER A 182 -8.93 -21.21 -5.65
C SER A 182 -7.54 -20.87 -5.10
N TYR A 183 -7.21 -21.31 -3.88
CA TYR A 183 -5.98 -20.91 -3.20
C TYR A 183 -4.72 -21.43 -3.90
N ALA A 184 -4.79 -22.54 -4.64
CA ALA A 184 -3.65 -23.04 -5.38
C ALA A 184 -3.19 -22.04 -6.45
N TRP A 185 -4.16 -21.44 -7.16
CA TRP A 185 -3.90 -20.38 -8.12
C TRP A 185 -3.44 -19.07 -7.45
N VAL A 186 -3.92 -18.78 -6.24
CA VAL A 186 -3.45 -17.62 -5.46
C VAL A 186 -1.97 -17.81 -5.07
N ARG A 187 -1.55 -19.01 -4.64
CA ARG A 187 -0.15 -19.34 -4.35
C ARG A 187 0.72 -19.33 -5.59
N LYS A 188 0.26 -19.89 -6.71
CA LYS A 188 0.95 -19.79 -8.00
C LYS A 188 1.13 -18.33 -8.44
N GLY A 189 0.11 -17.50 -8.24
CA GLY A 189 0.19 -16.06 -8.50
C GLY A 189 1.24 -15.36 -7.65
N TRP A 190 1.33 -15.73 -6.38
CA TRP A 190 2.36 -15.21 -5.48
C TRP A 190 3.77 -15.67 -5.89
N ILE A 191 3.98 -16.96 -6.19
CA ILE A 191 5.28 -17.47 -6.67
C ILE A 191 5.69 -16.77 -7.97
N ALA A 192 4.78 -16.64 -8.94
CA ALA A 192 5.04 -15.93 -10.19
C ALA A 192 5.40 -14.45 -9.96
N LEU A 193 4.76 -13.77 -8.99
CA LEU A 193 5.13 -12.41 -8.60
C LEU A 193 6.57 -12.36 -8.09
N LEU A 194 6.96 -13.30 -7.21
CA LEU A 194 8.32 -13.37 -6.69
C LEU A 194 9.34 -13.70 -7.79
N ARG A 195 8.98 -14.49 -8.80
CA ARG A 195 9.84 -14.73 -9.97
C ARG A 195 9.90 -13.55 -10.97
N GLY A 196 9.15 -12.47 -10.73
CA GLY A 196 9.07 -11.33 -11.63
C GLY A 196 8.21 -11.57 -12.87
N GLU A 197 7.45 -12.66 -12.90
CA GLU A 197 6.54 -13.06 -13.98
C GLU A 197 5.17 -12.36 -13.82
N TYR A 198 5.15 -11.03 -13.82
CA TYR A 198 3.98 -10.23 -13.40
C TYR A 198 2.70 -10.56 -14.19
N THR A 199 2.81 -10.76 -15.51
CA THR A 199 1.67 -11.12 -16.37
C THR A 199 1.09 -12.49 -15.98
N THR A 200 1.96 -13.45 -15.70
CA THR A 200 1.58 -14.80 -15.24
C THR A 200 0.94 -14.72 -13.86
N ALA A 201 1.52 -13.93 -12.95
CA ALA A 201 0.98 -13.69 -11.62
C ALA A 201 -0.47 -13.18 -11.68
N ALA A 202 -0.74 -12.12 -12.45
CA ALA A 202 -2.08 -11.57 -12.60
C ALA A 202 -3.08 -12.59 -13.15
N LYS A 203 -2.71 -13.37 -14.19
CA LYS A 203 -3.56 -14.42 -14.76
C LYS A 203 -3.89 -15.51 -13.74
N HIS A 204 -2.91 -15.91 -12.91
CA HIS A 204 -3.14 -16.88 -11.85
C HIS A 204 -4.11 -16.37 -10.80
N TYR A 205 -3.96 -15.13 -10.32
CA TYR A 205 -4.92 -14.53 -9.40
C TYR A 205 -6.33 -14.40 -10.01
N GLU A 206 -6.45 -13.99 -11.28
CA GLU A 206 -7.73 -13.93 -11.99
C GLU A 206 -8.41 -15.32 -12.05
N LYS A 207 -7.64 -16.39 -12.31
CA LYS A 207 -8.14 -17.76 -12.26
C LYS A 207 -8.57 -18.19 -10.86
N GLY A 208 -7.79 -17.84 -9.83
CA GLY A 208 -8.16 -18.04 -8.43
C GLY A 208 -9.48 -17.36 -8.06
N ARG A 209 -9.71 -16.12 -8.53
CA ARG A 209 -10.97 -15.39 -8.32
C ARG A 209 -12.15 -16.06 -9.02
N ALA A 210 -11.95 -16.57 -10.24
CA ALA A 210 -12.98 -17.28 -10.98
C ALA A 210 -13.41 -18.56 -10.25
N LEU A 211 -12.47 -19.33 -9.71
CA LEU A 211 -12.76 -20.53 -8.92
C LEU A 211 -13.46 -20.19 -7.59
N LEU A 212 -13.04 -19.13 -6.91
CA LEU A 212 -13.69 -18.67 -5.67
C LEU A 212 -15.16 -18.27 -5.91
N LYS A 213 -15.43 -17.62 -7.04
CA LYS A 213 -16.80 -17.28 -7.46
C LYS A 213 -17.65 -18.53 -7.64
N THR A 214 -17.11 -19.58 -8.25
CA THR A 214 -17.83 -20.84 -8.47
C THR A 214 -18.07 -21.60 -7.17
N SER A 215 -17.07 -21.67 -6.28
CA SER A 215 -17.16 -22.43 -5.03
C SER A 215 -18.11 -21.81 -4.00
N THR A 216 -18.17 -20.48 -3.91
CA THR A 216 -19.05 -19.80 -2.94
C THR A 216 -20.54 -19.88 -3.28
N ARG A 217 -20.91 -20.31 -4.51
CA ARG A 217 -22.30 -20.33 -5.04
C ARG A 217 -23.05 -18.99 -4.91
N LYS A 218 -22.37 -17.91 -4.53
CA LYS A 218 -22.95 -16.56 -4.38
C LYS A 218 -22.95 -15.85 -5.73
N ARG A 219 -24.12 -15.37 -6.15
CA ARG A 219 -24.28 -14.59 -7.40
C ARG A 219 -23.99 -13.10 -7.22
N LYS A 220 -24.03 -12.58 -5.98
CA LYS A 220 -23.74 -11.19 -5.60
C LYS A 220 -22.86 -11.20 -4.34
N ASN A 221 -21.98 -10.19 -4.20
CA ASN A 221 -21.03 -10.06 -3.08
C ASN A 221 -20.15 -11.31 -2.91
N ILE A 222 -19.47 -11.71 -3.99
CA ILE A 222 -18.45 -12.76 -3.92
C ILE A 222 -17.29 -12.20 -3.10
N PRO A 223 -16.92 -12.87 -2.00
CA PRO A 223 -15.85 -12.36 -1.16
C PRO A 223 -14.53 -12.35 -1.91
N TYR A 224 -13.64 -11.44 -1.51
CA TYR A 224 -12.25 -11.49 -1.95
C TYR A 224 -11.48 -12.60 -1.20
N PHE A 225 -10.22 -12.82 -1.57
CA PHE A 225 -9.36 -13.79 -0.88
C PHE A 225 -9.23 -13.44 0.61
N TYR A 226 -9.45 -14.44 1.46
CA TYR A 226 -9.31 -14.32 2.91
C TYR A 226 -7.89 -14.57 3.43
N HIS A 227 -6.95 -15.00 2.57
CA HIS A 227 -5.55 -15.21 2.94
C HIS A 227 -4.69 -13.98 2.63
N PHE A 228 -3.59 -13.79 3.39
CA PHE A 228 -2.67 -12.66 3.18
C PHE A 228 -2.04 -12.64 1.79
N SER A 229 -1.90 -13.78 1.13
CA SER A 229 -1.38 -13.88 -0.24
C SER A 229 -2.26 -13.13 -1.26
N GLY A 230 -3.50 -12.81 -0.90
CA GLY A 230 -4.39 -11.91 -1.64
C GLY A 230 -3.92 -10.45 -1.69
N LEU A 231 -3.07 -10.01 -0.74
CA LEU A 231 -2.48 -8.66 -0.73
C LEU A 231 -1.54 -8.44 -1.93
N PHE A 232 -0.97 -9.51 -2.47
CA PHE A 232 0.04 -9.44 -3.53
C PHE A 232 -0.58 -9.30 -4.93
N TYR A 233 -1.87 -9.60 -5.12
CA TYR A 233 -2.53 -9.39 -6.41
C TYR A 233 -2.64 -7.90 -6.80
N PRO A 234 -3.11 -6.99 -5.93
CA PRO A 234 -3.04 -5.55 -6.20
C PRO A 234 -1.63 -5.06 -6.56
N LEU A 235 -0.60 -5.61 -5.95
CA LEU A 235 0.80 -5.28 -6.26
C LEU A 235 1.16 -5.69 -7.69
N ALA A 236 0.80 -6.92 -8.11
CA ALA A 236 0.98 -7.36 -9.49
C ALA A 236 0.22 -6.47 -10.49
N LEU A 237 -1.01 -6.06 -10.16
CA LEU A 237 -1.79 -5.14 -10.99
C LEU A 237 -1.12 -3.77 -11.14
N PHE A 238 -0.65 -3.17 -10.04
CA PHE A 238 0.08 -1.90 -10.09
C PHE A 238 1.36 -2.02 -10.93
N ARG A 239 2.10 -3.12 -10.81
CA ARG A 239 3.30 -3.32 -11.62
C ARG A 239 2.99 -3.39 -13.12
N LEU A 240 1.89 -4.01 -13.51
CA LEU A 240 1.50 -4.19 -14.91
C LEU A 240 0.82 -2.98 -15.55
N ARG A 241 -0.07 -2.34 -14.80
CA ARG A 241 -1.03 -1.37 -15.32
C ARG A 241 -0.90 0.02 -14.67
N ASP A 242 -0.09 0.15 -13.62
CA ASP A 242 0.14 1.37 -12.85
C ASP A 242 -1.17 2.12 -12.54
N VAL A 243 -1.38 3.33 -13.06
CA VAL A 243 -2.60 4.12 -12.85
C VAL A 243 -3.87 3.40 -13.32
N ALA A 244 -3.79 2.60 -14.39
CA ALA A 244 -4.93 1.84 -14.91
C ALA A 244 -5.38 0.68 -14.01
N ALA A 245 -4.55 0.26 -13.04
CA ALA A 245 -4.95 -0.71 -12.01
C ALA A 245 -5.89 -0.13 -10.94
N VAL A 246 -5.88 1.20 -10.76
CA VAL A 246 -6.50 1.86 -9.61
C VAL A 246 -7.99 1.49 -9.43
N PRO A 247 -8.86 1.50 -10.46
CA PRO A 247 -10.27 1.16 -10.27
C PRO A 247 -10.47 -0.27 -9.73
N GLU A 248 -9.69 -1.23 -10.22
CA GLU A 248 -9.77 -2.62 -9.80
C GLU A 248 -9.24 -2.79 -8.37
N VAL A 249 -8.12 -2.15 -8.03
CA VAL A 249 -7.56 -2.19 -6.67
C VAL A 249 -8.52 -1.57 -5.66
N LEU A 250 -9.12 -0.41 -5.97
CA LEU A 250 -10.12 0.20 -5.08
C LEU A 250 -11.36 -0.69 -4.91
N GLN A 251 -11.79 -1.40 -5.96
CA GLN A 251 -12.87 -2.38 -5.85
C GLN A 251 -12.51 -3.53 -4.90
N ILE A 252 -11.28 -4.06 -5.00
CA ILE A 252 -10.78 -5.11 -4.11
C ILE A 252 -10.78 -4.62 -2.65
N VAL A 253 -10.19 -3.44 -2.39
CA VAL A 253 -10.09 -2.91 -1.03
C VAL A 253 -11.47 -2.64 -0.42
N ASN A 254 -12.37 -2.03 -1.18
CA ASN A 254 -13.74 -1.78 -0.72
C ASN A 254 -14.50 -3.08 -0.43
N GLN A 255 -14.22 -4.16 -1.16
CA GLN A 255 -14.80 -5.48 -0.88
C GLN A 255 -14.22 -6.06 0.42
N THR A 256 -12.91 -6.00 0.62
CA THR A 256 -12.26 -6.50 1.84
C THR A 256 -12.65 -5.72 3.10
N GLU A 257 -12.88 -4.40 2.97
CA GLU A 257 -13.43 -3.55 4.04
C GLU A 257 -14.82 -4.04 4.46
N LYS A 258 -15.71 -4.28 3.48
CA LYS A 258 -17.09 -4.75 3.74
C LYS A 258 -17.14 -6.15 4.34
N ASP A 259 -16.24 -7.02 3.93
CA ASP A 259 -16.20 -8.42 4.36
C ASP A 259 -15.53 -8.59 5.73
N GLY A 260 -14.93 -7.53 6.31
CA GLY A 260 -14.22 -7.59 7.58
C GLY A 260 -12.95 -8.45 7.49
N ASN A 261 -12.17 -8.29 6.42
CA ASN A 261 -10.96 -9.08 6.20
C ASN A 261 -9.91 -8.82 7.28
N GLU A 262 -9.28 -9.88 7.80
CA GLU A 262 -8.28 -9.80 8.86
C GLU A 262 -7.03 -8.97 8.47
N TYR A 263 -6.70 -8.93 7.18
CA TYR A 263 -5.54 -8.21 6.65
C TYR A 263 -5.85 -6.77 6.22
N LEU A 264 -6.90 -6.16 6.80
CA LEU A 264 -7.44 -4.87 6.38
C LEU A 264 -6.40 -3.76 6.31
N GLU A 265 -5.47 -3.71 7.27
CA GLU A 265 -4.37 -2.73 7.31
C GLU A 265 -3.51 -2.75 6.04
N GLY A 266 -3.22 -3.95 5.52
CA GLY A 266 -2.51 -4.12 4.26
C GLY A 266 -3.32 -3.59 3.07
N TYR A 267 -4.62 -3.88 3.02
CA TYR A 267 -5.52 -3.37 1.97
C TYR A 267 -5.71 -1.85 2.02
N LEU A 268 -5.81 -1.24 3.21
CA LEU A 268 -5.86 0.22 3.37
C LEU A 268 -4.56 0.87 2.89
N SER A 269 -3.42 0.22 3.11
CA SER A 269 -2.13 0.69 2.59
C SER A 269 -2.07 0.63 1.05
N LEU A 270 -2.69 -0.38 0.43
CA LEU A 270 -2.85 -0.46 -1.03
C LEU A 270 -3.82 0.59 -1.58
N LYS A 271 -4.85 0.97 -0.82
CA LYS A 271 -5.74 2.10 -1.13
C LYS A 271 -5.00 3.44 -1.07
N ALA A 272 -4.08 3.60 -0.11
CA ALA A 272 -3.21 4.78 -0.07
C ALA A 272 -2.32 4.85 -1.33
N LEU A 273 -1.76 3.73 -1.77
CA LEU A 273 -1.01 3.65 -3.02
C LEU A 273 -1.87 4.00 -4.24
N ALA A 274 -3.12 3.53 -4.28
CA ALA A 274 -4.08 3.90 -5.32
C ALA A 274 -4.34 5.41 -5.36
N PHE A 275 -4.48 6.05 -4.20
CA PHE A 275 -4.63 7.51 -4.09
C PHE A 275 -3.37 8.26 -4.52
N ALA A 276 -2.18 7.78 -4.13
CA ALA A 276 -0.92 8.36 -4.59
C ALA A 276 -0.82 8.34 -6.12
N ARG A 277 -1.25 7.25 -6.78
CA ARG A 277 -1.30 7.14 -8.26
C ARG A 277 -2.35 8.03 -8.92
N GLN A 278 -3.33 8.52 -8.17
CA GLN A 278 -4.26 9.55 -8.61
C GLN A 278 -3.80 10.98 -8.25
N ASN A 279 -2.55 11.17 -7.81
CA ASN A 279 -2.01 12.43 -7.28
C ASN A 279 -2.74 12.96 -6.02
N LYS A 280 -3.45 12.10 -5.29
CA LYS A 280 -4.14 12.42 -4.02
C LYS A 280 -3.24 12.15 -2.83
N MET A 281 -2.14 12.89 -2.76
CA MET A 281 -1.05 12.63 -1.81
C MET A 281 -1.43 12.93 -0.35
N VAL A 282 -2.29 13.93 -0.12
CA VAL A 282 -2.76 14.27 1.22
C VAL A 282 -3.60 13.13 1.79
N GLU A 283 -4.52 12.61 0.99
CA GLU A 283 -5.38 11.49 1.34
C GLU A 283 -4.58 10.19 1.49
N ALA A 284 -3.60 9.94 0.61
CA ALA A 284 -2.71 8.80 0.72
C ALA A 284 -1.90 8.81 2.04
N ARG A 285 -1.30 9.96 2.38
CA ARG A 285 -0.51 10.13 3.61
C ARG A 285 -1.38 10.03 4.87
N ALA A 286 -2.55 10.68 4.84
CA ALA A 286 -3.51 10.61 5.95
C ALA A 286 -3.97 9.17 6.19
N LEU A 287 -4.23 8.41 5.13
CA LEU A 287 -4.62 7.01 5.24
C LEU A 287 -3.50 6.16 5.83
N LEU A 288 -2.25 6.32 5.38
CA LEU A 288 -1.10 5.59 5.94
C LEU A 288 -0.84 5.93 7.42
N ALA A 289 -1.00 7.20 7.82
CA ALA A 289 -0.84 7.63 9.20
C ALA A 289 -1.93 7.08 10.13
N GLY A 290 -3.13 6.81 9.59
CA GLY A 290 -4.25 6.25 10.33
C GLY A 290 -4.22 4.72 10.49
N VAL A 291 -3.29 4.01 9.83
CA VAL A 291 -3.15 2.55 10.00
C VAL A 291 -2.45 2.27 11.34
N PRO A 292 -3.10 1.55 12.29
CA PRO A 292 -2.51 1.24 13.59
C PRO A 292 -1.20 0.44 13.45
N GLY A 293 -0.21 0.73 14.29
CA GLY A 293 1.11 0.07 14.25
C GLY A 293 1.46 -0.76 15.49
N HIS A 294 0.55 -0.89 16.46
CA HIS A 294 0.90 -1.37 17.80
C HIS A 294 0.98 -2.91 17.92
N HIS A 295 0.23 -3.67 17.12
CA HIS A 295 0.26 -5.14 17.08
C HIS A 295 0.11 -5.65 15.64
N PRO A 296 1.15 -5.50 14.80
CA PRO A 296 1.02 -5.76 13.38
C PRO A 296 0.88 -7.25 13.07
N ILE A 297 -0.09 -7.59 12.23
CA ILE A 297 -0.06 -8.82 11.45
C ILE A 297 1.08 -8.70 10.44
N ALA A 298 2.10 -9.54 10.55
CA ALA A 298 3.38 -9.35 9.84
C ALA A 298 3.24 -9.17 8.31
N PRO A 299 2.46 -9.98 7.56
CA PRO A 299 2.23 -9.74 6.14
C PRO A 299 1.57 -8.38 5.82
N SER A 300 0.58 -7.96 6.61
CA SER A 300 -0.08 -6.65 6.46
C SER A 300 0.91 -5.51 6.69
N TYR A 301 1.76 -5.66 7.71
CA TYR A 301 2.76 -4.66 8.06
C TYR A 301 3.89 -4.54 7.03
N LEU A 302 4.29 -5.66 6.43
CA LEU A 302 5.21 -5.66 5.29
C LEU A 302 4.63 -4.84 4.14
N VAL A 303 3.37 -5.11 3.74
CA VAL A 303 2.70 -4.36 2.67
C VAL A 303 2.51 -2.88 3.04
N SER A 304 2.18 -2.59 4.29
CA SER A 304 2.05 -1.22 4.79
C SER A 304 3.38 -0.45 4.76
N SER A 305 4.48 -1.13 5.08
CA SER A 305 5.82 -0.55 5.07
C SER A 305 6.34 -0.36 3.65
N LEU A 306 6.04 -1.29 2.74
CA LEU A 306 6.29 -1.12 1.30
C LEU A 306 5.51 0.09 0.73
N ALA A 307 4.22 0.22 1.04
CA ALA A 307 3.43 1.36 0.62
C ALA A 307 3.96 2.68 1.18
N THR A 308 4.38 2.69 2.46
CA THR A 308 5.02 3.85 3.08
C THR A 308 6.32 4.20 2.37
N TYR A 309 7.15 3.21 2.06
CA TYR A 309 8.39 3.40 1.31
C TYR A 309 8.14 4.01 -0.08
N TRP A 310 7.16 3.51 -0.84
CA TRP A 310 6.88 4.03 -2.18
C TRP A 310 6.23 5.43 -2.19
N ILE A 311 5.42 5.74 -1.18
CA ILE A 311 4.63 6.98 -1.13
C ILE A 311 5.39 8.10 -0.41
N SER A 312 6.05 7.78 0.70
CA SER A 312 6.75 8.72 1.59
C SER A 312 7.99 8.04 2.21
N PRO A 313 9.09 7.85 1.45
CA PRO A 313 10.29 7.16 1.92
C PRO A 313 10.83 7.68 3.28
N GLN A 314 10.75 9.00 3.49
CA GLN A 314 11.20 9.66 4.71
C GLN A 314 10.44 9.25 5.97
N SER A 315 9.19 8.79 5.83
CA SER A 315 8.36 8.31 6.95
C SER A 315 8.65 6.86 7.33
N LEU A 316 9.46 6.14 6.53
CA LEU A 316 9.83 4.76 6.85
C LEU A 316 10.71 4.68 8.11
N LYS A 317 11.49 5.73 8.40
CA LYS A 317 12.35 5.81 9.60
C LYS A 317 11.56 5.67 10.91
N ASP A 318 10.30 6.10 10.92
CA ASP A 318 9.43 6.03 12.10
C ASP A 318 9.05 4.58 12.44
N ARG A 319 9.27 3.64 11.50
CA ARG A 319 8.99 2.21 11.61
C ARG A 319 10.24 1.37 11.91
N THR A 320 11.42 1.99 12.06
CA THR A 320 12.70 1.28 12.18
C THR A 320 12.69 0.23 13.29
N SER A 321 12.24 0.58 14.50
CA SER A 321 12.25 -0.33 15.65
C SER A 321 11.42 -1.60 15.41
N GLN A 322 10.21 -1.42 14.88
CA GLN A 322 9.29 -2.53 14.59
C GLN A 322 9.77 -3.37 13.40
N LEU A 323 10.32 -2.74 12.34
CA LEU A 323 10.92 -3.44 11.22
C LEU A 323 12.12 -4.29 11.66
N THR A 324 13.00 -3.75 12.51
CA THR A 324 14.13 -4.49 13.08
C THR A 324 13.65 -5.67 13.93
N ALA A 325 12.66 -5.47 14.80
CA ALA A 325 12.11 -6.55 15.62
C ALA A 325 11.51 -7.69 14.77
N LEU A 326 10.75 -7.34 13.73
CA LEU A 326 10.18 -8.33 12.80
C LEU A 326 11.26 -9.00 11.95
N TYR A 327 12.28 -8.27 11.52
CA TYR A 327 13.42 -8.81 10.76
C TYR A 327 14.17 -9.87 11.57
N GLU A 328 14.56 -9.55 12.80
CA GLU A 328 15.28 -10.50 13.67
C GLU A 328 14.42 -11.74 13.96
N LYS A 329 13.12 -11.56 14.20
CA LYS A 329 12.19 -12.66 14.42
C LYS A 329 12.02 -13.53 13.17
N ALA A 330 11.83 -12.92 11.99
CA ALA A 330 11.72 -13.61 10.71
C ALA A 330 12.98 -14.43 10.41
N ARG A 331 14.16 -13.81 10.58
CA ARG A 331 15.45 -14.43 10.34
C ARG A 331 15.68 -15.60 11.28
N LYS A 332 15.41 -15.43 12.58
CA LYS A 332 15.57 -16.48 13.60
C LYS A 332 14.67 -17.69 13.33
N ASN A 333 13.44 -17.46 12.89
CA ASN A 333 12.41 -18.50 12.75
C ASN A 333 12.24 -19.03 11.31
N GLY A 334 13.21 -18.78 10.42
CA GLY A 334 13.27 -19.39 9.09
C GLY A 334 12.38 -18.76 8.02
N TYR A 335 11.76 -17.61 8.26
CA TYR A 335 10.97 -16.86 7.26
C TYR A 335 11.88 -16.11 6.29
N ARG A 336 12.70 -16.83 5.52
CA ARG A 336 13.79 -16.28 4.69
C ARG A 336 13.34 -15.18 3.75
N TRP A 337 12.20 -15.37 3.06
CA TRP A 337 11.69 -14.36 2.14
C TRP A 337 11.22 -13.08 2.86
N ILE A 338 10.42 -13.21 3.93
CA ILE A 338 9.98 -12.05 4.72
C ILE A 338 11.19 -11.31 5.32
N ALA A 339 12.15 -12.04 5.88
CA ALA A 339 13.37 -11.45 6.43
C ALA A 339 14.13 -10.65 5.37
N ALA A 340 14.23 -11.18 4.15
CA ALA A 340 14.89 -10.47 3.05
C ALA A 340 14.15 -9.18 2.67
N GLU A 341 12.83 -9.20 2.55
CA GLU A 341 12.05 -7.99 2.22
C GLU A 341 12.11 -6.94 3.34
N LEU A 342 12.06 -7.35 4.61
CA LEU A 342 12.22 -6.46 5.75
C LEU A 342 13.63 -5.85 5.79
N ALA A 343 14.67 -6.64 5.50
CA ALA A 343 16.03 -6.14 5.37
C ALA A 343 16.17 -5.14 4.22
N GLY A 344 15.49 -5.35 3.09
CA GLY A 344 15.44 -4.41 1.97
C GLY A 344 14.81 -3.06 2.37
N LEU A 345 13.72 -3.10 3.14
CA LEU A 345 13.10 -1.89 3.70
C LEU A 345 14.01 -1.16 4.68
N LEU A 346 14.67 -1.90 5.60
CA LEU A 346 15.64 -1.33 6.52
C LEU A 346 16.83 -0.70 5.77
N ALA A 347 17.35 -1.37 4.74
CA ALA A 347 18.45 -0.87 3.91
C ALA A 347 18.11 0.39 3.11
N ALA A 348 16.82 0.68 2.92
CA ALA A 348 16.33 1.89 2.28
C ALA A 348 16.26 3.10 3.23
N ILE A 349 16.35 2.88 4.55
CA ILE A 349 16.40 3.95 5.55
C ILE A 349 17.84 4.49 5.64
N PRO A 350 18.06 5.82 5.61
CA PRO A 350 19.40 6.40 5.74
C PRO A 350 20.12 5.96 7.02
N HIS A 351 21.44 5.81 6.93
CA HIS A 351 22.35 5.47 8.05
C HIS A 351 22.09 4.11 8.73
N GLN A 352 21.36 3.19 8.09
CA GLN A 352 21.25 1.82 8.58
C GLN A 352 22.50 0.98 8.27
N PRO A 353 22.79 -0.06 9.07
CA PRO A 353 23.89 -0.99 8.83
C PRO A 353 23.87 -1.60 7.42
N ALA A 354 25.05 -1.68 6.79
CA ALA A 354 25.22 -2.29 5.46
C ALA A 354 24.85 -3.78 5.43
N GLU A 355 24.83 -4.45 6.59
CA GLU A 355 24.43 -5.85 6.73
C GLU A 355 23.00 -6.10 6.24
N TYR A 356 22.06 -5.18 6.45
CA TYR A 356 20.69 -5.36 5.95
C TYR A 356 20.65 -5.41 4.42
N ARG A 357 21.40 -4.52 3.74
CA ARG A 357 21.50 -4.54 2.28
C ARG A 357 22.12 -5.83 1.77
N ARG A 358 23.25 -6.23 2.37
CA ARG A 358 23.95 -7.47 2.02
C ARG A 358 23.04 -8.69 2.19
N TYR A 359 22.40 -8.82 3.35
CA TYR A 359 21.48 -9.91 3.63
C TYR A 359 20.31 -9.95 2.63
N HIS A 360 19.73 -8.78 2.32
CA HIS A 360 18.68 -8.65 1.32
C HIS A 360 19.13 -9.17 -0.05
N GLU A 361 20.23 -8.63 -0.58
CA GLU A 361 20.74 -8.98 -1.91
C GLU A 361 21.14 -10.46 -2.01
N GLU A 362 21.91 -10.98 -1.04
CA GLU A 362 22.34 -12.37 -0.99
C GLU A 362 21.16 -13.34 -0.87
N THR A 363 20.19 -13.03 0.00
CA THR A 363 19.03 -13.90 0.21
C THR A 363 18.12 -13.88 -1.02
N MET A 364 17.81 -12.71 -1.59
CA MET A 364 16.94 -12.64 -2.77
C MET A 364 17.56 -13.36 -3.98
N ALA A 365 18.88 -13.22 -4.18
CA ALA A 365 19.61 -13.98 -5.19
C ALA A 365 19.53 -15.50 -4.93
N ALA A 366 19.77 -15.94 -3.69
CA ALA A 366 19.71 -17.35 -3.32
C ALA A 366 18.31 -17.97 -3.50
N LEU A 367 17.25 -17.16 -3.30
CA LEU A 367 15.86 -17.58 -3.51
C LEU A 367 15.41 -17.48 -4.97
N SER A 368 16.25 -16.95 -5.87
CA SER A 368 15.87 -16.57 -7.24
C SER A 368 14.60 -15.72 -7.29
N ALA A 369 14.46 -14.82 -6.30
CA ALA A 369 13.29 -13.98 -6.11
C ALA A 369 13.60 -12.51 -6.41
N ASN A 370 12.59 -11.78 -6.90
CA ASN A 370 12.61 -10.36 -7.12
C ASN A 370 12.03 -9.65 -5.92
N SER A 371 12.68 -8.57 -5.48
CA SER A 371 12.20 -7.83 -4.33
C SER A 371 10.98 -6.99 -4.63
N LEU A 372 10.00 -7.12 -3.73
CA LEU A 372 8.85 -6.23 -3.69
C LEU A 372 9.29 -4.76 -3.53
N THR A 373 10.36 -4.46 -2.80
CA THR A 373 10.85 -3.07 -2.65
C THR A 373 11.09 -2.37 -3.99
N THR A 374 11.50 -3.12 -5.01
CA THR A 374 11.79 -2.61 -6.38
C THR A 374 10.60 -2.67 -7.33
N LEU A 375 9.49 -3.28 -6.91
CA LEU A 375 8.29 -3.48 -7.74
C LEU A 375 7.75 -2.15 -8.26
N ILE A 376 7.70 -1.17 -7.36
CA ILE A 376 7.26 0.19 -7.63
C ILE A 376 8.44 1.11 -7.30
N ARG A 377 8.81 1.98 -8.24
CA ARG A 377 9.81 3.00 -7.96
C ARG A 377 9.21 4.02 -6.99
N PRO A 378 9.88 4.31 -5.85
CA PRO A 378 9.57 5.50 -5.09
C PRO A 378 9.74 6.69 -6.02
N GLU A 379 8.69 7.50 -6.17
CA GLU A 379 8.83 8.74 -6.92
C GLU A 379 9.31 9.81 -5.94
N GLU A 380 10.38 10.53 -6.23
CA GLU A 380 10.81 11.61 -5.32
C GLU A 380 9.79 12.75 -5.32
N GLU A 381 9.70 13.51 -4.22
CA GLU A 381 8.75 14.64 -4.12
C GLU A 381 8.97 15.66 -5.24
N TRP A 382 10.23 15.89 -5.63
CA TRP A 382 10.58 16.79 -6.74
C TRP A 382 10.14 16.23 -8.11
N GLU A 383 10.30 14.92 -8.35
CA GLU A 383 9.91 14.28 -9.61
C GLU A 383 8.38 14.33 -9.77
N ARG A 384 7.65 14.19 -8.67
CA ARG A 384 6.20 14.32 -8.62
C ARG A 384 5.72 15.76 -8.75
N CYS A 385 6.36 16.71 -8.08
CA CYS A 385 6.09 18.14 -8.28
C CYS A 385 6.29 18.51 -9.75
N LEU A 386 7.36 18.02 -10.38
CA LEU A 386 7.62 18.23 -11.80
C LEU A 386 6.52 17.60 -12.67
N LYS A 387 6.14 16.34 -12.41
CA LYS A 387 5.03 15.64 -13.11
C LYS A 387 3.71 16.37 -12.96
N ALA A 388 3.35 16.80 -11.75
CA ALA A 388 2.14 17.55 -11.45
C ALA A 388 2.14 18.92 -12.14
N LEU A 389 3.28 19.62 -12.16
CA LEU A 389 3.47 20.85 -12.91
C LEU A 389 3.35 20.63 -14.42
N THR A 390 3.87 19.54 -14.98
CA THR A 390 3.64 19.18 -16.40
C THR A 390 2.20 18.80 -16.70
N LEU A 391 1.45 18.21 -15.75
CA LEU A 391 0.02 17.91 -15.95
C LEU A 391 -0.85 19.17 -15.85
N LEU A 392 -0.44 20.12 -15.00
CA LEU A 392 -1.06 21.45 -14.91
C LEU A 392 -0.71 22.32 -16.13
N GLY A 393 0.51 22.24 -16.64
CA GLY A 393 0.97 22.89 -17.88
C GLY A 393 0.52 22.18 -19.16
N GLY A 394 0.20 20.89 -19.10
CA GLY A 394 -0.17 20.04 -20.24
C GLY A 394 -1.64 20.14 -20.68
N LYS A 395 -2.44 20.98 -20.01
CA LYS A 395 -3.78 21.38 -20.50
C LYS A 395 -3.74 22.54 -21.49
N GLU A 396 -2.58 23.03 -21.90
CA GLU A 396 -2.48 23.59 -23.23
C GLU A 396 -2.38 22.42 -24.20
N LYS A 397 -3.51 22.10 -24.86
CA LYS A 397 -3.46 21.38 -26.14
C LYS A 397 -2.31 22.00 -26.93
N ARG A 398 -1.26 21.22 -27.19
CA ARG A 398 -0.45 21.37 -28.40
C ARG A 398 -1.39 21.11 -29.57
N ALA A 399 -2.33 22.03 -29.79
CA ALA A 399 -2.85 22.28 -31.11
C ALA A 399 -1.59 22.59 -31.92
N LYS A 400 -1.40 21.87 -33.03
CA LYS A 400 -0.55 22.38 -34.10
C LYS A 400 -0.96 23.85 -34.27
N PRO A 401 -0.06 24.82 -34.07
CA PRO A 401 -0.46 26.21 -34.22
C PRO A 401 -0.97 26.33 -35.66
N ALA A 402 -2.24 26.71 -35.82
CA ALA A 402 -2.64 27.37 -37.05
C ALA A 402 -1.62 28.50 -37.23
N GLU A 403 -0.88 28.49 -38.34
CA GLU A 403 0.12 29.53 -38.62
C GLU A 403 -0.60 30.88 -38.64
N LYS A 404 -0.60 31.58 -37.51
CA LYS A 404 -1.13 32.93 -37.45
C LYS A 404 -0.21 33.80 -38.28
N GLU A 405 -0.76 34.45 -39.31
CA GLU A 405 -0.04 35.43 -40.12
C GLU A 405 0.44 36.63 -39.29
N THR A 406 -0.04 36.79 -38.05
CA THR A 406 0.32 37.86 -37.13
C THR A 406 0.70 37.34 -35.74
N ARG A 407 1.70 37.98 -35.11
CA ARG A 407 2.13 37.71 -33.73
C ARG A 407 2.34 39.01 -32.96
N LEU A 408 2.21 38.96 -31.64
CA LEU A 408 2.60 40.03 -30.73
C LEU A 408 4.00 39.73 -30.20
N ILE A 409 4.89 40.72 -30.25
CA ILE A 409 6.21 40.66 -29.61
C ILE A 409 6.37 41.83 -28.64
N TRP A 410 7.32 41.71 -27.72
CA TRP A 410 7.64 42.74 -26.74
C TRP A 410 9.08 43.19 -26.91
N GLU A 411 9.28 44.44 -27.29
CA GLU A 411 10.59 45.07 -27.17
C GLU A 411 10.77 45.53 -25.74
N VAL A 412 11.85 45.07 -25.12
CA VAL A 412 12.16 45.32 -23.72
C VAL A 412 13.54 45.96 -23.57
N ASN A 413 13.65 46.90 -22.64
CA ASN A 413 14.93 47.38 -22.15
C ASN A 413 14.92 47.29 -20.62
N PHE A 414 15.93 46.61 -20.08
CA PHE A 414 16.13 46.44 -18.65
C PHE A 414 17.35 47.19 -18.12
N ASP A 415 18.01 48.00 -18.96
CA ASP A 415 19.17 48.78 -18.58
C ASP A 415 18.74 50.05 -17.83
N ASN A 416 19.32 50.28 -16.64
CA ASN A 416 19.03 51.37 -15.70
C ASN A 416 17.61 51.33 -15.09
N SER A 417 17.38 52.15 -14.06
CA SER A 417 16.17 52.15 -13.22
C SER A 417 14.84 52.46 -13.93
N ASN A 418 14.84 52.63 -15.26
CA ASN A 418 13.68 52.92 -16.08
C ASN A 418 13.44 51.79 -17.08
N TYR A 419 12.67 50.79 -16.67
CA TYR A 419 12.28 49.68 -17.52
C TYR A 419 11.39 50.15 -18.68
N TYR A 420 11.66 49.64 -19.88
CA TYR A 420 10.89 49.95 -21.09
C TYR A 420 10.19 48.71 -21.61
N PHE A 421 8.90 48.83 -21.90
CA PHE A 421 8.07 47.75 -22.45
C PHE A 421 7.27 48.29 -23.65
N GLN A 422 7.56 47.78 -24.84
CA GLN A 422 6.87 48.19 -26.06
C GLN A 422 6.27 46.99 -26.80
N PRO A 423 4.95 46.83 -26.79
CA PRO A 423 4.29 45.82 -27.61
C PRO A 423 4.34 46.22 -29.09
N LYS A 424 4.71 45.27 -29.95
CA LYS A 424 4.70 45.40 -31.42
C LYS A 424 3.98 44.23 -32.08
N GLU A 425 3.06 44.53 -32.97
CA GLU A 425 2.37 43.54 -33.81
C GLU A 425 3.19 43.29 -35.08
N GLN A 426 3.70 42.07 -35.26
CA GLN A 426 4.43 41.65 -36.45
C GLN A 426 3.53 40.82 -37.37
N ARG A 427 3.74 40.96 -38.68
CA ARG A 427 3.10 40.14 -39.70
C ARG A 427 4.14 39.31 -40.44
N ARG A 428 3.74 38.15 -40.95
CA ARG A 428 4.61 37.30 -41.75
C ARG A 428 4.77 37.89 -43.16
N THR A 429 5.99 37.91 -43.68
CA THR A 429 6.29 38.35 -45.06
C THR A 429 6.11 37.19 -46.03
N LYS A 430 5.98 37.48 -47.34
CA LYS A 430 5.88 36.47 -48.40
C LYS A 430 7.12 35.57 -48.49
N SER A 431 8.27 36.02 -47.98
CA SER A 431 9.53 35.26 -47.89
C SER A 431 9.64 34.38 -46.64
N GLY A 432 8.60 34.34 -45.80
CA GLY A 432 8.55 33.51 -44.58
C GLY A 432 9.13 34.17 -43.32
N GLY A 433 9.72 35.37 -43.43
CA GLY A 433 10.20 36.17 -42.29
C GLY A 433 9.11 37.00 -41.60
N TRP A 434 9.49 37.82 -40.61
CA TRP A 434 8.58 38.73 -39.90
C TRP A 434 8.88 40.19 -40.25
N THR A 435 7.85 41.03 -40.29
CA THR A 435 8.01 42.49 -40.42
C THR A 435 8.66 43.08 -39.16
N SER A 436 9.20 44.31 -39.25
CA SER A 436 9.73 45.05 -38.09
C SER A 436 8.69 45.34 -36.99
N GLY A 437 7.40 45.18 -37.31
CA GLY A 437 6.28 45.29 -36.40
C GLY A 437 5.76 46.71 -36.22
N ARG A 438 4.45 46.85 -36.00
CA ARG A 438 3.79 48.13 -35.70
C ARG A 438 3.57 48.26 -34.20
N GLN A 439 3.90 49.42 -33.62
CA GLN A 439 3.62 49.70 -32.22
C GLN A 439 2.12 49.54 -31.91
N VAL A 440 1.83 48.87 -30.80
CA VAL A 440 0.48 48.66 -30.30
C VAL A 440 0.19 49.70 -29.22
N ALA A 441 -0.93 50.41 -29.35
CA ALA A 441 -1.41 51.33 -28.32
C ALA A 441 -1.89 50.54 -27.07
N LEU A 442 -1.49 50.98 -25.87
CA LEU A 442 -1.83 50.31 -24.61
C LEU A 442 -3.33 50.14 -24.38
N LYS A 443 -4.16 51.06 -24.89
CA LYS A 443 -5.62 50.96 -24.83
C LYS A 443 -6.15 49.72 -25.56
N ARG A 444 -5.60 49.41 -26.75
CA ARG A 444 -5.95 48.22 -27.55
C ARG A 444 -5.44 46.93 -26.93
N LEU A 445 -4.28 47.02 -26.27
CA LEU A 445 -3.70 45.88 -25.56
C LEU A 445 -4.56 45.55 -24.33
N LYS A 446 -4.95 46.55 -23.54
CA LYS A 446 -5.79 46.41 -22.35
C LYS A 446 -7.22 45.95 -22.66
N SER A 447 -7.81 46.40 -23.76
CA SER A 447 -9.15 45.95 -24.19
C SER A 447 -9.16 44.55 -24.81
N GLY A 448 -7.99 43.96 -25.09
CA GLY A 448 -7.88 42.62 -25.65
C GLY A 448 -8.32 42.51 -27.12
N GLU A 449 -8.36 43.62 -27.85
CA GLU A 449 -8.82 43.69 -29.25
C GLU A 449 -7.91 42.97 -30.26
N LEU A 450 -6.71 42.57 -29.84
CA LEU A 450 -5.72 41.93 -30.71
C LEU A 450 -5.92 40.41 -30.76
N ALA A 451 -6.32 39.89 -31.92
CA ALA A 451 -6.49 38.46 -32.16
C ALA A 451 -5.20 37.62 -32.01
N CYS A 452 -4.03 38.26 -32.10
CA CYS A 452 -2.73 37.61 -31.96
C CYS A 452 -2.30 37.38 -30.49
N MET A 453 -3.00 37.96 -29.50
CA MET A 453 -2.63 37.83 -28.09
C MET A 453 -2.74 36.40 -27.57
N THR A 454 -1.66 35.94 -26.96
CA THR A 454 -1.58 34.70 -26.17
C THR A 454 -2.13 34.91 -24.75
N PRO A 455 -2.36 33.84 -23.97
CA PRO A 455 -2.69 33.97 -22.55
C PRO A 455 -1.65 34.78 -21.76
N GLN A 456 -0.36 34.65 -22.08
CA GLN A 456 0.71 35.40 -21.42
C GLN A 456 0.66 36.90 -21.79
N ASP A 457 0.40 37.25 -23.06
CA ASP A 457 0.20 38.64 -23.48
C ASP A 457 -0.96 39.31 -22.74
N ARG A 458 -2.04 38.55 -22.48
CA ARG A 458 -3.19 39.04 -21.71
C ARG A 458 -2.83 39.28 -20.25
N SER A 459 -2.05 38.39 -19.64
CA SER A 459 -1.57 38.58 -18.27
C SER A 459 -0.70 39.84 -18.15
N ILE A 460 0.15 40.13 -19.15
CA ILE A 460 0.91 41.39 -19.18
C ILE A 460 -0.06 42.59 -19.37
N ALA A 461 -1.05 42.49 -20.25
CA ALA A 461 -2.03 43.57 -20.47
C ALA A 461 -2.84 43.94 -19.21
N GLU A 462 -3.12 42.97 -18.33
CA GLU A 462 -3.82 43.18 -17.05
C GLU A 462 -3.03 44.06 -16.07
N THR A 463 -1.71 44.21 -16.28
CA THR A 463 -0.84 45.07 -15.45
C THR A 463 -0.93 46.55 -15.81
N ILE A 464 -1.62 46.91 -16.91
CA ILE A 464 -1.75 48.30 -17.36
C ILE A 464 -2.69 49.08 -16.43
N ARG A 465 -2.18 50.15 -15.81
CA ARG A 465 -2.92 51.09 -14.97
C ARG A 465 -3.45 52.26 -15.78
N VAL A 466 -4.49 52.91 -15.26
CA VAL A 466 -5.05 54.15 -15.80
C VAL A 466 -4.94 55.20 -14.71
N GLU A 467 -4.34 56.33 -15.02
CA GLU A 467 -4.31 57.52 -14.18
C GLU A 467 -5.06 58.65 -14.88
N TYR A 468 -5.87 59.38 -14.12
CA TYR A 468 -6.71 60.47 -14.62
C TYR A 468 -6.13 61.81 -14.18
N TYR A 469 -5.76 62.67 -15.13
CA TYR A 469 -5.34 64.04 -14.82
C TYR A 469 -6.54 64.98 -14.65
N TYR A 470 -6.32 66.13 -14.00
CA TYR A 470 -7.31 67.16 -13.65
C TYR A 470 -8.14 67.72 -14.85
N TYR A 471 -7.75 67.42 -16.10
CA TYR A 471 -8.46 67.80 -17.33
C TYR A 471 -9.06 66.62 -18.10
N GLY A 472 -9.27 65.47 -17.45
CA GLY A 472 -9.97 64.32 -18.07
C GLY A 472 -9.18 63.56 -19.13
N ARG A 473 -7.85 63.79 -19.25
CA ARG A 473 -6.97 62.96 -20.08
C ARG A 473 -6.57 61.70 -19.30
N GLU A 474 -6.85 60.55 -19.90
CA GLU A 474 -6.42 59.24 -19.43
C GLU A 474 -4.95 59.00 -19.81
N ASN A 475 -4.12 58.66 -18.82
CA ASN A 475 -2.76 58.18 -19.02
C ASN A 475 -2.70 56.69 -18.69
N LEU A 476 -2.28 55.87 -19.66
CA LEU A 476 -2.10 54.43 -19.46
C LEU A 476 -0.61 54.13 -19.35
N TYR A 477 -0.23 53.38 -18.32
CA TYR A 477 1.15 52.97 -18.09
C TYR A 477 1.21 51.57 -17.47
N PHE A 478 2.38 50.93 -17.55
CA PHE A 478 2.61 49.62 -16.96
C PHE A 478 2.92 49.72 -15.46
N ASP A 479 2.25 48.89 -14.65
CA ASP A 479 2.65 48.64 -13.27
C ASP A 479 3.94 47.81 -13.30
N THR A 480 5.09 48.49 -13.17
CA THR A 480 6.42 47.93 -13.42
C THR A 480 6.65 46.58 -12.74
N GLU A 481 6.43 46.46 -11.43
CA GLU A 481 6.70 45.21 -10.71
C GLU A 481 5.82 44.06 -11.20
N LYS A 482 4.52 44.32 -11.38
CA LYS A 482 3.59 43.30 -11.86
C LYS A 482 3.87 42.93 -13.31
N THR A 483 4.29 43.90 -14.13
CA THR A 483 4.65 43.71 -15.53
C THR A 483 5.87 42.79 -15.63
N LEU A 484 6.91 43.04 -14.84
CA LEU A 484 8.10 42.20 -14.78
C LEU A 484 7.77 40.77 -14.38
N LEU A 485 6.92 40.58 -13.37
CA LEU A 485 6.49 39.25 -12.95
C LEU A 485 5.65 38.54 -14.03
N ALA A 486 4.80 39.26 -14.76
CA ALA A 486 4.00 38.71 -15.85
C ALA A 486 4.82 38.36 -17.10
N MET A 487 5.99 38.99 -17.28
CA MET A 487 6.91 38.72 -18.40
C MET A 487 7.82 37.51 -18.17
N VAL A 488 7.90 36.97 -16.95
CA VAL A 488 8.74 35.79 -16.65
C VAL A 488 8.30 34.60 -17.51
N GLY A 489 9.26 34.01 -18.25
CA GLY A 489 9.02 32.87 -19.14
C GLY A 489 8.27 33.20 -20.43
N HIS A 490 8.12 34.49 -20.79
CA HIS A 490 7.46 34.88 -22.03
C HIS A 490 8.35 34.57 -23.26
N PRO A 491 7.86 33.85 -24.29
CA PRO A 491 8.70 33.31 -25.38
C PRO A 491 9.08 34.34 -26.45
N LEU A 492 8.50 35.54 -26.43
CA LEU A 492 8.65 36.57 -27.47
C LEU A 492 9.05 37.94 -26.92
N LEU A 493 10.05 37.97 -26.02
CA LEU A 493 10.71 39.20 -25.61
C LEU A 493 11.96 39.43 -26.48
N PHE A 494 12.19 40.66 -26.91
CA PHE A 494 13.33 41.04 -27.75
C PHE A 494 13.97 42.32 -27.22
N SER A 495 15.28 42.45 -27.37
CA SER A 495 15.99 43.65 -26.90
C SER A 495 15.58 44.89 -27.71
N ALA A 496 15.25 45.99 -27.03
CA ALA A 496 14.96 47.27 -27.70
C ALA A 496 16.18 47.84 -28.45
N TRP A 497 17.40 47.52 -28.02
CA TRP A 497 18.65 47.92 -28.67
C TRP A 497 19.00 47.05 -29.89
N SER A 498 18.53 45.81 -29.90
CA SER A 498 18.73 44.86 -31.00
C SER A 498 17.46 44.02 -31.19
N PRO A 499 16.50 44.47 -32.00
CA PRO A 499 15.15 43.89 -32.11
C PRO A 499 15.08 42.41 -32.54
N ASN A 500 16.18 41.83 -33.01
CA ASN A 500 16.29 40.41 -33.36
C ASN A 500 16.93 39.55 -32.27
N THR A 501 17.37 40.15 -31.17
CA THR A 501 18.00 39.44 -30.05
C THR A 501 16.91 39.04 -29.05
N PRO A 502 16.59 37.74 -28.91
CA PRO A 502 15.62 37.28 -27.92
C PRO A 502 16.16 37.52 -26.51
N VAL A 503 15.26 37.86 -25.60
CA VAL A 503 15.56 38.07 -24.18
C VAL A 503 14.75 37.06 -23.38
N GLU A 504 15.39 36.39 -22.42
CA GLU A 504 14.72 35.49 -21.49
C GLU A 504 14.67 36.15 -20.10
N LEU A 505 13.49 36.16 -19.49
CA LEU A 505 13.31 36.61 -18.12
C LEU A 505 12.96 35.40 -17.25
N VAL A 506 13.84 35.07 -16.30
CA VAL A 506 13.68 33.94 -15.37
C VAL A 506 13.48 34.48 -13.96
N LYS A 507 12.57 33.87 -13.20
CA LYS A 507 12.37 34.20 -11.79
C LYS A 507 13.35 33.42 -10.93
N GLU A 508 14.13 34.13 -10.12
CA GLU A 508 15.02 33.54 -9.13
C GLU A 508 14.65 34.05 -7.72
N SER A 509 14.77 33.19 -6.72
CA SER A 509 14.62 33.58 -5.31
C SER A 509 15.95 34.09 -4.76
N PRO A 510 15.97 35.12 -3.90
CA PRO A 510 17.21 35.64 -3.34
C PRO A 510 17.97 34.55 -2.56
N GLN A 511 19.23 34.34 -2.91
CA GLN A 511 20.09 33.35 -2.26
C GLN A 511 20.95 34.02 -1.18
N LEU A 512 21.07 33.36 -0.02
CA LEU A 512 21.98 33.77 1.06
C LEU A 512 23.33 33.08 0.88
N LEU A 513 24.40 33.87 0.92
CA LEU A 513 25.78 33.41 1.00
C LEU A 513 26.23 33.45 2.46
N VAL A 514 26.83 32.36 2.92
CA VAL A 514 27.48 32.26 4.22
C VAL A 514 28.98 32.16 3.97
N GLU A 515 29.73 33.20 4.29
CA GLU A 515 31.18 33.25 4.14
C GLU A 515 31.85 33.26 5.51
N ARG A 516 33.00 32.58 5.64
CA ARG A 516 33.75 32.54 6.89
C ARG A 516 34.59 33.81 7.03
N SER A 517 34.36 34.58 8.07
CA SER A 517 35.09 35.82 8.36
C SER A 517 35.71 35.73 9.76
N GLY A 518 37.04 35.60 9.83
CA GLY A 518 37.78 35.45 11.10
C GLY A 518 37.37 34.21 11.90
N GLN A 519 36.94 34.40 13.15
CA GLN A 519 36.43 33.32 14.02
C GLN A 519 34.91 33.07 13.87
N GLY A 520 34.22 33.75 12.95
CA GLY A 520 32.76 33.64 12.75
C GLY A 520 32.33 33.41 11.30
N TYR A 521 31.03 33.55 11.07
CA TYR A 521 30.40 33.49 9.75
C TYR A 521 29.66 34.81 9.48
N GLU A 522 29.81 35.32 8.27
CA GLU A 522 29.07 36.47 7.74
C GLU A 522 28.01 35.97 6.77
N ILE A 523 26.77 36.43 6.95
CA ILE A 523 25.62 36.08 6.11
C ILE A 523 25.28 37.31 5.27
N LYS A 524 25.34 37.20 3.95
CA LYS A 524 24.98 38.27 3.01
C LYS A 524 24.13 37.72 1.87
N PHE A 525 23.33 38.56 1.23
CA PHE A 525 22.65 38.17 0.00
C PHE A 525 23.67 38.07 -1.15
N SER A 526 23.45 37.10 -2.05
CA SER A 526 24.21 36.93 -3.30
C SER A 526 24.22 38.18 -4.19
N VAL A 527 23.20 39.03 -4.05
CA VAL A 527 23.10 40.36 -4.69
C VAL A 527 22.70 41.37 -3.61
N PRO A 528 23.24 42.61 -3.59
CA PRO A 528 22.82 43.62 -2.63
C PRO A 528 21.31 43.91 -2.72
N ILE A 529 20.58 43.65 -1.64
CA ILE A 529 19.15 43.97 -1.49
C ILE A 529 19.03 45.15 -0.54
N GLN A 530 18.50 46.29 -1.03
CA GLN A 530 18.35 47.51 -0.25
C GLN A 530 16.89 47.76 0.17
N GLU A 531 15.92 47.32 -0.64
CA GLU A 531 14.49 47.57 -0.43
C GLU A 531 13.65 46.35 -0.88
N SER A 532 12.40 46.27 -0.43
CA SER A 532 11.43 45.28 -0.90
C SER A 532 10.97 45.61 -2.33
N GLY A 533 10.99 44.65 -3.24
CA GLY A 533 10.50 44.84 -4.61
C GLY A 533 11.03 43.78 -5.56
N VAL A 534 10.88 44.03 -6.86
CA VAL A 534 11.44 43.19 -7.94
C VAL A 534 12.65 43.90 -8.55
N ARG A 535 13.79 43.21 -8.62
CA ARG A 535 15.01 43.69 -9.26
C ARG A 535 15.44 42.75 -10.38
N ILE A 536 15.74 43.31 -11.55
CA ILE A 536 16.38 42.55 -12.62
C ILE A 536 17.89 42.50 -12.39
N VAL A 537 18.45 41.31 -12.51
CA VAL A 537 19.90 41.08 -12.53
C VAL A 537 20.24 40.56 -13.92
N LYS A 538 21.08 41.30 -14.65
CA LYS A 538 21.54 40.86 -15.96
C LYS A 538 22.58 39.76 -15.79
N VAL A 539 22.32 38.61 -16.41
CA VAL A 539 23.22 37.45 -16.41
C VAL A 539 23.68 37.24 -17.85
N GLY A 540 24.85 37.77 -18.20
CA GLY A 540 25.42 37.72 -19.55
C GLY A 540 24.92 38.83 -20.46
#